data_AF-A0A1J5WCB2-F1
#
_entry.id   AF-A0A1J5WCB2-F1
#
_cell.length_a   1.000
_cell.length_b   1.000
_cell.length_c   1.000
_cell.angle_alpha   90.00
_cell.angle_beta   90.00
_cell.angle_gamma   90.00
#
_symmetry.space_group_name_H-M   'P 1'
#
loop_
_entity.id
_entity.type
_entity.pdbx_description
1 polymer ?
#
loop_
_entity_poly.entity_id
_entity_poly.type
_entity_poly.pdbx_seq_one_letter_code
_entity_poly.pdbx_strand_id
1 'polypeptide(L)' 'MFFPAGTETCYGYRAETTETATTVKVRVYEGNIPGSPNECILIGFTASMKVTLQSPLGARLLQNW' A
#
# COMPACT_ATOMS: atom_id res chain seq x y z
N MET A 1 3.58 4.38 2.50
CA MET A 1 3.83 3.15 3.29
C MET A 1 4.79 2.26 2.52
N PHE A 2 5.58 1.45 3.21
CA PHE A 2 6.46 0.45 2.57
C PHE A 2 5.95 -0.95 2.92
N PHE A 3 6.06 -1.89 1.99
CA PHE A 3 5.60 -3.28 2.16
C PHE A 3 6.39 -4.23 1.25
N PRO A 4 6.48 -5.52 1.61
CA PRO A 4 7.05 -6.52 0.72
C PRO A 4 6.12 -6.75 -0.48
N ALA A 5 6.72 -6.85 -1.66
CA ALA A 5 6.02 -7.08 -2.93
C ALA A 5 6.77 -8.11 -3.75
N GLY A 6 6.05 -8.92 -4.52
CA GLY A 6 6.57 -9.70 -5.63
C GLY A 6 6.67 -8.88 -6.94
N THR A 7 7.33 -9.45 -7.94
CA THR A 7 7.64 -8.84 -9.25
C THR A 7 6.47 -8.09 -9.89
N GLU A 8 6.70 -6.85 -10.34
CA GLU A 8 5.65 -5.96 -10.87
C GLU A 8 4.99 -6.47 -12.16
N THR A 9 5.65 -7.33 -12.93
CA THR A 9 5.07 -7.98 -14.12
C THR A 9 4.07 -9.10 -13.77
N CYS A 10 3.99 -9.46 -12.49
CA CYS A 10 3.17 -10.55 -11.99
C CYS A 10 2.05 -10.06 -11.09
N TYR A 11 2.38 -9.15 -10.16
CA TYR A 11 1.52 -8.81 -9.04
C TYR A 11 1.11 -7.35 -9.06
N GLY A 12 -0.18 -7.12 -8.83
CA GLY A 12 -0.77 -5.82 -8.60
C GLY A 12 -1.19 -5.68 -7.15
N TYR A 13 -1.25 -4.43 -6.69
CA TYR A 13 -1.54 -4.12 -5.29
C TYR A 13 -2.63 -3.06 -5.18
N ARG A 14 -3.55 -3.25 -4.23
CA ARG A 14 -4.45 -2.19 -3.77
C ARG A 14 -4.39 -2.09 -2.25
N ALA A 15 -4.63 -0.91 -1.71
CA ALA A 15 -4.68 -0.68 -0.29
C ALA A 15 -6.04 -0.13 0.12
N GLU A 16 -6.54 -0.57 1.28
CA GLU A 16 -7.69 0.01 1.97
C GLU A 16 -7.26 0.52 3.34
N THR A 17 -7.83 1.64 3.77
CA THR A 17 -7.59 2.21 5.09
C THR A 17 -8.82 2.13 5.98
N THR A 18 -8.59 1.91 7.27
CA THR A 18 -9.56 2.18 8.34
C THR A 18 -8.90 3.13 9.32
N GLU A 19 -9.47 4.32 9.46
CA GLU A 19 -8.89 5.42 10.22
C GLU A 19 -9.65 5.64 11.53
N THR A 20 -8.91 5.91 12.59
CA THR A 20 -9.40 6.50 13.84
C THR A 20 -8.65 7.82 14.07
N ALA A 21 -9.02 8.55 15.12
CA ALA A 21 -8.34 9.80 15.46
C ALA A 21 -6.81 9.67 15.65
N THR A 22 -6.31 8.49 16.02
CA THR A 22 -4.88 8.28 16.34
C THR A 22 -4.27 7.04 15.68
N THR A 23 -5.04 6.25 14.92
CA THR A 23 -4.54 5.03 14.27
C THR A 23 -5.02 4.95 12.83
N VAL A 24 -4.13 4.53 11.93
CA VAL A 24 -4.48 4.12 10.57
C VAL A 24 -4.17 2.63 10.44
N LYS A 25 -5.19 1.82 10.18
CA LYS A 25 -5.00 0.43 9.77
C LYS A 25 -4.97 0.41 8.25
N VAL A 26 -3.90 -0.13 7.68
CA VAL A 26 -3.77 -0.31 6.23
C VAL A 26 -3.81 -1.80 5.93
N ARG A 27 -4.73 -2.21 5.04
CA ARG A 27 -4.76 -3.56 4.48
C ARG A 27 -4.32 -3.49 3.04
N VAL A 28 -3.28 -4.26 2.70
CA VAL A 28 -2.80 -4.43 1.32
C VAL A 28 -3.38 -5.73 0.79
N TYR A 29 -3.95 -5.67 -0.41
CA TYR A 29 -4.33 -6.85 -1.18
C TYR A 29 -3.34 -6.99 -2.33
N GLU A 30 -2.84 -8.20 -2.49
CA GLU A 30 -1.99 -8.64 -3.59
C GLU A 30 -2.81 -9.58 -4.48
N GLY A 31 -2.59 -9.50 -5.79
CA GLY A 31 -3.14 -10.47 -6.73
C GLY A 31 -2.45 -10.38 -8.08
N ASN A 32 -2.65 -11.39 -8.91
CA ASN A 32 -2.07 -11.42 -10.24
C ASN A 32 -2.70 -10.34 -11.13
N ILE A 33 -1.87 -9.65 -11.91
CA ILE A 33 -2.36 -8.73 -12.93
C ILE A 33 -2.89 -9.49 -14.15
N PRO A 34 -3.85 -8.94 -14.90
CA PRO A 34 -4.29 -9.54 -16.16
C PRO A 34 -3.11 -9.73 -17.12
N GLY A 35 -2.97 -10.94 -17.65
CA GLY A 35 -1.86 -11.30 -18.54
C GLY A 35 -0.54 -11.62 -17.83
N SER A 36 -0.53 -11.75 -16.49
CA SER A 36 0.63 -12.24 -15.76
C SER A 36 1.06 -13.63 -16.28
N PRO A 37 2.36 -13.93 -16.30
CA PRO A 37 2.84 -15.30 -16.54
C PRO A 37 2.21 -16.31 -15.56
N ASN A 38 2.11 -17.57 -15.99
CA ASN A 38 1.68 -18.67 -15.09
C ASN A 38 2.70 -18.92 -13.97
N GLU A 39 3.97 -18.64 -14.24
CA GLU A 39 5.10 -18.83 -13.33
C GLU A 39 5.55 -17.47 -12.82
N CYS A 40 5.16 -17.15 -11.59
CA CYS A 40 5.54 -15.91 -10.94
C CYS A 40 6.45 -16.19 -9.75
N ILE A 41 7.73 -15.85 -9.90
CA ILE A 41 8.69 -15.91 -8.80
C ILE A 41 8.38 -14.83 -7.76
N LEU A 42 8.27 -15.24 -6.50
CA LEU A 42 8.09 -14.35 -5.37
C LEU A 42 9.47 -13.84 -4.92
N ILE A 43 10.09 -12.98 -5.74
CA ILE A 43 11.23 -12.18 -5.29
C ILE A 43 10.67 -11.03 -4.47
N GLY A 44 10.84 -11.10 -3.15
CA GLY A 44 10.46 -10.02 -2.25
C GLY A 44 11.34 -8.80 -2.46
N PHE A 45 10.77 -7.73 -3.00
CA PHE A 45 11.37 -6.40 -2.95
C PHE A 45 10.52 -5.46 -2.10
N THR A 46 11.13 -4.36 -1.64
CA THR A 46 10.40 -3.34 -0.89
C THR A 46 9.71 -2.40 -1.86
N ALA A 47 8.38 -2.48 -1.93
CA ALA A 47 7.56 -1.52 -2.66
C ALA A 47 7.10 -0.38 -1.74
N SER A 48 6.57 0.68 -2.35
CA SER A 48 5.92 1.76 -1.61
C SER A 48 4.63 2.20 -2.29
N MET A 49 3.64 2.57 -1.48
CA MET A 49 2.37 3.15 -1.93
C MET A 49 2.07 4.43 -1.15
N LYS A 50 1.58 5.45 -1.86
CA LYS A 50 1.01 6.65 -1.25
C LYS A 50 -0.40 6.31 -0.77
N VAL A 51 -0.65 6.57 0.50
CA VAL A 51 -1.96 6.41 1.13
C VAL A 51 -2.42 7.80 1.56
N THR A 52 -3.53 8.24 1.01
CA THR A 52 -4.15 9.53 1.38
C THR A 52 -5.08 9.29 2.55
N LEU A 53 -4.89 10.03 3.64
CA LEU A 53 -5.74 9.97 4.83
C LEU A 53 -6.93 10.91 4.68
N GLN A 54 -8.03 10.60 5.37
CA GLN A 54 -9.23 11.43 5.38
C GLN A 54 -9.02 12.74 6.14
N SER A 55 -8.19 12.70 7.18
CA SER A 55 -7.78 13.86 7.98
C SER A 55 -6.35 13.66 8.50
N PRO A 56 -5.67 14.72 8.99
CA PRO A 56 -4.40 14.54 9.69
C PRO A 56 -4.52 13.51 10.82
N LEU A 57 -3.55 12.60 10.89
CA LEU A 57 -3.53 11.58 11.95
C LEU A 57 -3.08 12.20 13.27
N GLY A 58 -3.90 12.02 14.31
CA GLY A 58 -3.73 12.69 15.58
C GLY A 58 -4.02 14.20 15.48
N ALA A 59 -3.69 14.94 16.54
CA ALA A 59 -3.82 16.39 16.57
C ALA A 59 -2.71 17.12 15.77
N ARG A 60 -2.20 16.51 14.69
CA ARG A 60 -1.14 17.10 13.88
C ARG A 60 -1.72 18.23 13.05
N LEU A 61 -1.25 19.45 13.31
CA LEU A 61 -1.57 20.60 12.49
C LEU A 61 -0.66 20.60 11.25
N LEU A 62 -1.26 20.73 10.07
CA LEU A 62 -0.52 21.02 8.85
C LEU A 62 -0.09 22.49 8.91
N GLN A 63 1.20 22.75 9.15
CA GLN A 63 1.77 24.08 8.94
C GLN A 63 2.30 24.17 7.51
N ASN A 64 1.65 24.99 6.68
CA ASN A 64 2.20 25.41 5.40
C ASN A 64 3.12 26.62 5.64
N TRP A 65 4.36 26.52 5.18
CA TRP A 65 5.32 27.64 5.11
C TRP A 65 5.35 28.19 3.70
#